data_AF-A0A832PMH2-F1
#
_entry.id   AF-A0A832PMH2-F1
#
_cell.length_a   1.000
_cell.length_b   1.000
_cell.length_c   1.000
_cell.angle_alpha   90.00
_cell.angle_beta   90.00
_cell.angle_gamma   90.00
#
_symmetry.space_group_name_H-M   'P 1'
#
loop_
_entity.id
_entity.type
_entity.pdbx_description
1 polymer ?
#
loop_
_entity_poly.entity_id
_entity_poly.type
_entity_poly.pdbx_seq_one_letter_code
_entity_poly.pdbx_strand_id
1 'polypeptide(L)'
;MPEAALIQTPAVEGAPRHGPAAQILQARLAATPRPRANATDAARTDALDRLSAQGLPGPRHEYRRYTDPAPINAAVPNPVPLDAVSGDPALFAGVDKLRLVFVDGH
;
A
#
# COMPACT_ATOMS: atom_id res chain seq x y z
N MET A 1 -23.47 22.60 5.08
CA MET A 1 -22.87 21.82 3.98
C MET A 1 -21.50 21.37 4.45
N PRO A 2 -21.18 20.07 4.57
CA PRO A 2 -19.81 19.70 4.90
C PRO A 2 -18.95 19.99 3.68
N GLU A 3 -17.90 20.77 3.88
CA GLU A 3 -16.88 21.06 2.89
C GLU A 3 -16.15 19.75 2.58
N ALA A 4 -16.33 19.23 1.37
CA ALA A 4 -15.62 18.04 0.92
C ALA A 4 -14.13 18.38 0.86
N ALA A 5 -13.34 17.83 1.78
CA ALA A 5 -11.90 18.00 1.79
C ALA A 5 -11.35 17.65 0.41
N LEU A 6 -10.79 18.65 -0.28
CA LEU A 6 -10.10 18.47 -1.55
C LEU A 6 -8.91 17.54 -1.31
N ILE A 7 -9.07 16.28 -1.67
CA ILE A 7 -7.96 15.33 -1.73
C ILE A 7 -7.03 15.83 -2.83
N GLN A 8 -5.96 16.53 -2.45
CA GLN A 8 -4.89 16.93 -3.36
C GLN A 8 -4.04 15.70 -3.69
N THR A 9 -4.55 14.86 -4.59
CA THR A 9 -3.76 13.84 -5.25
C THR A 9 -2.83 14.52 -6.27
N PRO A 10 -1.50 14.33 -6.22
CA PRO A 10 -0.61 14.84 -7.26
C PRO A 10 -0.92 14.17 -8.60
N ALA A 11 -0.95 14.96 -9.66
CA ALA A 11 -1.03 14.46 -11.03
C ALA A 11 0.21 13.61 -11.32
N VAL A 12 -0.01 12.39 -11.81
CA VAL A 12 1.06 11.50 -12.23
C VAL A 12 1.08 11.47 -13.74
N GLU A 13 2.14 12.03 -14.32
CA GLU A 13 2.38 11.99 -15.76
C GLU A 13 3.26 10.78 -16.10
N GLY A 14 2.77 9.91 -16.99
CA GLY A 14 3.51 8.74 -17.47
C GLY A 14 2.63 7.80 -18.29
N ALA A 15 3.15 7.31 -19.41
CA ALA A 15 2.46 6.30 -20.21
C ALA A 15 2.47 4.94 -19.49
N PRO A 16 1.39 4.14 -19.60
CA PRO A 16 1.33 2.81 -19.00
C PRO A 16 2.51 1.96 -19.48
N ARG A 17 3.20 1.31 -18.54
CA ARG A 17 4.32 0.42 -18.88
C ARG A 17 3.77 -0.85 -19.53
N HIS A 18 4.34 -1.24 -20.66
CA HIS A 18 4.08 -2.53 -21.32
C HIS A 18 5.22 -3.52 -21.04
N GLY A 19 4.93 -4.82 -21.03
CA GLY A 19 5.94 -5.89 -20.85
C GLY A 19 5.89 -6.61 -19.50
N PRO A 20 6.97 -7.30 -19.10
CA PRO A 20 6.98 -8.19 -17.93
C PRO A 20 6.55 -7.53 -16.61
N ALA A 21 6.91 -6.26 -16.40
CA ALA A 21 6.51 -5.51 -15.20
C ALA A 21 4.99 -5.30 -15.09
N ALA A 22 4.29 -5.14 -16.23
CA ALA A 22 2.83 -5.01 -16.27
C ALA A 22 2.15 -6.34 -15.88
N GLN A 23 2.72 -7.48 -16.32
CA GLN A 23 2.22 -8.80 -15.96
C GLN A 23 2.39 -9.07 -14.46
N ILE A 24 3.52 -8.66 -13.88
CA ILE A 24 3.76 -8.77 -12.44
C ILE A 24 2.77 -7.91 -11.65
N LEU A 25 2.50 -6.67 -12.10
CA LEU A 25 1.48 -5.82 -11.48
C LEU A 25 0.10 -6.50 -11.51
N GLN A 26 -0.31 -7.02 -12.67
CA GLN A 26 -1.60 -7.69 -12.82
C GLN A 26 -1.71 -8.94 -11.93
N ALA A 27 -0.66 -9.76 -11.88
CA ALA A 27 -0.63 -10.94 -11.02
C ALA A 27 -0.78 -10.57 -9.55
N ARG A 28 -0.16 -9.47 -9.12
CA ARG A 28 -0.27 -8.97 -7.74
C ARG A 28 -1.65 -8.41 -7.42
N LEU A 29 -2.25 -7.63 -8.32
CA LEU A 29 -3.61 -7.12 -8.14
C LEU A 29 -4.63 -8.26 -8.09
N ALA A 30 -4.46 -9.30 -8.91
CA ALA A 30 -5.32 -10.48 -8.91
C ALA A 30 -5.24 -11.29 -7.60
N ALA A 31 -4.05 -11.34 -6.99
CA ALA A 31 -3.82 -12.03 -5.72
C ALA A 31 -4.21 -11.20 -4.48
N THR A 32 -4.48 -9.90 -4.64
CA THR A 32 -4.81 -8.99 -3.53
C THR A 32 -6.31 -8.69 -3.53
N PRO A 33 -7.09 -9.20 -2.57
CA PRO A 33 -8.52 -8.91 -2.53
C PRO A 33 -8.77 -7.42 -2.34
N ARG A 34 -9.69 -6.85 -3.14
CA ARG A 34 -10.10 -5.46 -2.96
C ARG A 34 -10.78 -5.32 -1.59
N PRO A 35 -10.35 -4.36 -0.75
CA PRO A 35 -11.02 -4.11 0.52
C PRO A 35 -12.49 -3.77 0.31
N ARG A 36 -13.34 -4.08 1.29
CA ARG A 36 -14.77 -3.79 1.22
C ARG A 36 -15.02 -2.32 0.90
N ALA A 37 -15.99 -2.12 0.01
CA ALA A 37 -16.50 -0.82 -0.37
C ALA A 37 -16.90 0.01 0.86
N ASN A 38 -16.27 1.17 1.08
CA ASN A 38 -16.56 2.07 2.18
C ASN A 38 -16.27 3.55 1.82
N ALA A 39 -16.22 4.42 2.82
CA ALA A 39 -15.96 5.85 2.62
C ALA A 39 -14.65 6.18 1.86
N THR A 40 -13.73 5.22 1.69
CA THR A 40 -12.44 5.40 0.98
C THR A 40 -12.45 4.90 -0.46
N ASP A 41 -13.57 4.44 -1.00
CA ASP A 41 -13.60 3.79 -2.33
C ASP A 41 -13.15 4.67 -3.48
N ALA A 42 -13.58 5.94 -3.49
CA ALA A 42 -13.17 6.89 -4.52
C ALA A 42 -11.64 7.06 -4.50
N ALA A 43 -11.06 7.22 -3.31
CA ALA A 43 -9.62 7.34 -3.14
C ALA A 43 -8.88 6.05 -3.54
N ARG A 44 -9.45 4.87 -3.28
CA ARG A 44 -8.85 3.59 -3.71
C ARG A 44 -8.89 3.39 -5.22
N THR A 45 -9.96 3.82 -5.88
CA THR A 45 -10.05 3.79 -7.35
C THR A 45 -9.02 4.74 -7.96
N ASP A 46 -8.94 5.99 -7.48
CA ASP A 46 -7.91 6.95 -7.92
C ASP A 46 -6.48 6.44 -7.69
N ALA A 47 -6.23 5.78 -6.56
CA ALA A 47 -4.93 5.16 -6.28
C ALA A 47 -4.62 3.98 -7.22
N LEU A 48 -5.63 3.17 -7.57
CA LEU A 48 -5.47 2.08 -8.53
C LEU A 48 -5.11 2.62 -9.91
N ASP A 49 -5.78 3.66 -10.38
CA ASP A 49 -5.52 4.27 -11.68
C ASP A 49 -4.07 4.80 -11.77
N ARG A 50 -3.62 5.50 -10.72
CA ARG A 50 -2.22 5.95 -10.62
C ARG A 50 -1.23 4.80 -10.59
N LEU A 51 -1.51 3.74 -9.82
CA LEU A 51 -0.64 2.56 -9.76
C LEU A 51 -0.55 1.86 -11.11
N SER A 52 -1.67 1.74 -11.84
CA SER A 52 -1.72 1.17 -13.18
C SER A 52 -0.93 2.00 -14.20
N ALA A 53 -1.00 3.34 -14.11
CA ALA A 53 -0.21 4.22 -14.95
C ALA A 53 1.30 4.14 -14.65
N GLN A 54 1.68 4.16 -13.36
CA GLN A 54 3.08 4.14 -12.94
C GLN A 54 3.73 2.77 -13.10
N GLY A 55 3.04 1.69 -12.77
CA GLY A 55 3.60 0.35 -12.67
C GLY A 55 4.50 0.14 -11.44
N LEU A 56 4.93 -1.10 -11.25
CA LEU A 56 5.82 -1.50 -10.14
C LEU A 56 7.26 -1.01 -10.35
N PRO A 57 8.04 -0.82 -9.27
CA PRO A 57 9.46 -0.50 -9.39
C PRO A 57 10.26 -1.62 -10.04
N GLY A 58 11.14 -1.25 -10.97
CA GLY A 58 12.11 -2.14 -11.59
C GLY A 58 13.52 -2.03 -10.96
N PRO A 59 14.44 -2.94 -11.34
CA PRO A 59 15.84 -2.87 -10.96
C PRO A 59 16.47 -1.53 -11.36
N ARG A 60 17.37 -1.00 -10.52
CA ARG A 60 18.16 0.23 -10.76
C ARG A 60 17.36 1.55 -10.83
N HIS A 61 16.17 1.60 -10.25
CA HIS A 61 15.55 2.89 -9.96
C HIS A 61 16.47 3.71 -9.03
N GLU A 62 16.68 4.99 -9.33
CA GLU A 62 17.71 5.86 -8.74
C GLU A 62 17.64 5.91 -7.19
N TYR A 63 16.42 5.86 -6.62
CA TYR A 63 16.15 5.85 -5.17
C TYR A 63 16.04 4.44 -4.55
N ARG A 64 16.19 3.36 -5.32
CA ARG A 64 16.05 1.97 -4.87
C ARG A 64 17.25 1.11 -5.26
N ARG A 65 18.41 1.75 -5.44
CA ARG A 65 19.64 1.08 -5.89
C ARG A 65 20.08 -0.09 -5.01
N TYR A 66 19.78 -0.03 -3.71
CA TYR A 66 20.21 -1.01 -2.71
C TYR A 66 19.10 -1.98 -2.25
N THR A 67 17.90 -1.90 -2.82
CA THR A 67 16.79 -2.76 -2.45
C THR A 67 16.36 -3.57 -3.67
N ASP A 68 16.46 -4.90 -3.57
CA ASP A 68 15.89 -5.80 -4.57
C ASP A 68 14.35 -5.64 -4.56
N PRO A 69 13.73 -5.20 -5.67
CA PRO A 69 12.29 -5.03 -5.73
C PRO A 69 11.55 -6.37 -5.89
N ALA A 70 12.21 -7.47 -6.23
CA ALA A 70 11.55 -8.74 -6.52
C ALA A 70 10.73 -9.30 -5.33
N PRO A 71 11.23 -9.34 -4.08
CA PRO A 71 10.43 -9.79 -2.94
C PRO A 71 9.22 -8.89 -2.69
N ILE A 72 9.37 -7.58 -2.88
CA ILE A 72 8.30 -6.61 -2.67
C ILE A 72 7.26 -6.73 -3.78
N ASN A 73 7.64 -7.09 -5.00
CA ASN A 73 6.75 -7.19 -6.17
C ASN A 73 6.11 -8.58 -6.34
N ALA A 74 6.38 -9.54 -5.45
CA ALA A 74 5.76 -10.86 -5.51
C ALA A 74 4.23 -10.77 -5.55
N ALA A 75 3.60 -11.67 -6.32
CA ALA A 75 2.15 -11.68 -6.49
C ALA A 75 1.44 -11.89 -5.15
N VAL A 76 1.91 -12.85 -4.36
CA VAL A 76 1.49 -13.07 -2.98
C VAL A 76 2.66 -12.67 -2.07
N PRO A 77 2.46 -11.74 -1.11
CA PRO A 77 3.51 -11.39 -0.16
C PRO A 77 3.79 -12.56 0.77
N ASN A 78 5.06 -12.77 1.12
CA ASN A 78 5.41 -13.76 2.13
C ASN A 78 4.99 -13.22 3.51
N PRO A 79 4.11 -13.92 4.27
CA PRO A 79 3.73 -13.46 5.60
C PRO A 79 4.94 -13.47 6.53
N VAL A 80 5.06 -12.41 7.33
CA VAL A 80 6.03 -12.33 8.41
C VAL A 80 5.28 -12.58 9.71
N PRO A 81 5.76 -13.46 10.60
CA PRO A 81 5.15 -13.64 11.91
C PRO A 81 5.09 -12.29 12.63
N LEU A 82 3.89 -11.90 13.06
CA LEU A 82 3.73 -10.81 14.01
C LEU A 82 4.09 -11.37 15.38
N ASP A 83 5.21 -10.90 15.94
CA ASP A 83 5.43 -11.07 17.37
C ASP A 83 4.26 -10.38 18.08
N ALA A 84 3.59 -11.10 18.98
CA ALA A 84 2.63 -10.47 19.87
C ALA A 84 3.43 -9.46 20.72
N VAL A 85 3.39 -8.19 20.33
CA VAL A 85 3.93 -7.11 21.16
C VAL A 85 3.13 -7.15 22.45
N SER A 86 3.73 -7.76 23.48
CA SER A 86 3.10 -7.92 24.78
C SER A 86 3.18 -6.58 25.50
N GLY A 87 2.19 -5.74 25.26
CA GLY A 87 2.02 -4.45 25.91
C GLY A 87 2.79 -3.28 25.29
N ASP A 88 2.43 -2.07 25.71
CA ASP A 88 3.16 -0.87 25.31
C ASP A 88 4.62 -0.94 25.82
N PRO A 89 5.59 -0.39 25.07
CA PRO A 89 6.90 -0.10 25.61
C PRO A 89 6.73 0.66 26.94
N ALA A 90 7.54 0.31 27.96
CA ALA A 90 7.40 0.82 29.33
C ALA A 90 7.23 2.36 29.43
N LEU A 91 7.75 3.09 28.43
CA LEU A 91 7.66 4.53 28.29
C LEU A 91 6.22 5.10 28.35
N PHE A 92 5.20 4.34 27.94
CA PHE A 92 3.80 4.81 27.90
C PHE A 92 2.81 3.92 28.65
N ALA A 93 3.30 3.00 29.49
CA ALA A 93 2.46 2.04 30.20
C ALA A 93 1.52 2.71 31.22
N GLY A 94 1.94 3.84 31.82
CA GLY A 94 1.17 4.56 32.85
C GLY A 94 0.29 5.71 32.35
N VAL A 95 0.25 5.95 31.04
CA VAL A 95 -0.56 7.04 30.45
C VAL A 95 -1.94 6.49 30.08
N ASP A 96 -2.99 7.16 30.53
CA ASP A 96 -4.36 6.88 30.09
C ASP A 96 -4.49 7.17 28.59
N LYS A 97 -5.06 6.22 27.83
CA LYS A 97 -5.09 6.30 26.38
C LYS A 97 -6.25 5.56 25.74
N LEU A 98 -6.68 6.09 24.60
CA LEU A 98 -7.52 5.37 23.66
C LEU A 98 -6.68 4.33 22.91
N ARG A 99 -7.08 3.06 23.00
CA ARG A 99 -6.44 1.97 22.26
C ARG A 99 -7.19 1.72 20.95
N LEU A 100 -6.51 1.99 19.83
CA LEU A 100 -6.95 1.59 18.49
C LEU A 100 -6.05 0.44 18.05
N VAL A 101 -6.65 -0.72 17.77
CA VAL A 101 -5.94 -1.94 17.37
C VAL A 101 -6.34 -2.26 15.95
N PHE A 102 -5.34 -2.46 15.09
CA PHE A 102 -5.53 -2.91 13.72
C PHE A 102 -4.81 -4.25 13.55
N VAL A 103 -5.51 -5.26 13.05
CA VAL A 103 -4.92 -6.58 12.75
C VAL A 103 -5.13 -6.85 11.27
N ASP A 104 -4.04 -7.08 10.55
CA ASP A 104 -4.04 -7.34 9.10
C ASP A 104 -4.80 -6.27 8.27
N GLY A 105 -4.80 -5.02 8.75
CA GLY A 105 -5.43 -3.89 8.06
C GLY A 105 -6.92 -3.68 8.36
N HIS A 106 -7.46 -4.34 9.37
CA HIS A 106 -8.83 -4.19 9.87
C HIS A 106 -8.88 -3.63 11.29
#